data_AF-A0A4R6IF26-F1
#
_entry.id   AF-A0A4R6IF26-F1
#
_cell.length_a   1.000
_cell.length_b   1.000
_cell.length_c   1.000
_cell.angle_alpha   90.00
_cell.angle_beta   90.00
_cell.angle_gamma   90.00
#
_symmetry.space_group_name_H-M   'P 1'
#
loop_
_entity.id
_entity.type
_entity.pdbx_description
1 polymer ?
#
loop_
_entity_poly.entity_id
_entity_poly.type
_entity_poly.pdbx_seq_one_letter_code
_entity_poly.pdbx_strand_id
1 'polypeptide(L)'
;MEEIKTLLDFQPSGLTDDEIGNADSEMEYFFVNFPLHEARTNLWELYKGWVHLEAESPEGEEMTDMLFFCNQMISFLNFSFIVTKQKQNR
;
A
#
# COMPACT_ATOMS: atom_id res chain seq x y z
N MET A 1 13.27 16.43 2.08
CA MET A 1 11.83 16.74 1.94
C MET A 1 11.48 17.08 0.51
N GLU A 2 12.10 18.08 -0.13
CA GLU A 2 11.83 18.41 -1.54
C GLU A 2 12.06 17.26 -2.52
N GLU A 3 13.11 16.45 -2.33
CA GLU A 3 13.33 15.24 -3.15
C GLU A 3 12.21 14.19 -2.97
N ILE A 4 11.71 14.03 -1.74
CA ILE A 4 10.61 13.08 -1.43
C ILE A 4 9.31 13.58 -2.06
N LYS A 5 8.99 14.87 -1.95
CA LYS A 5 7.82 15.50 -2.56
C LYS A 5 7.85 15.34 -4.08
N THR A 6 9.00 15.60 -4.70
CA THR A 6 9.18 15.44 -6.15
C THR A 6 8.90 14.01 -6.61
N LEU A 7 9.33 13.00 -5.83
CA LEU A 7 9.04 11.60 -6.13
C LEU A 7 7.56 11.26 -5.95
N LEU A 8 6.91 11.82 -4.93
CA LEU A 8 5.48 11.64 -4.67
C LEU A 8 4.60 12.37 -5.69
N ASP A 9 5.05 13.47 -6.28
CA ASP A 9 4.27 14.26 -7.26
C ASP A 9 4.17 13.62 -8.65
N PHE A 10 4.86 12.50 -8.91
CA PHE A 10 4.68 11.71 -10.14
C PHE A 10 3.20 11.30 -10.34
N GLN A 11 2.47 11.15 -9.24
CA GLN A 11 1.00 11.18 -9.19
C GLN A 11 0.59 12.02 -7.98
N PRO A 12 -0.16 13.13 -8.12
CA PRO A 12 -0.44 14.04 -7.02
C PRO A 12 -0.94 13.29 -5.77
N SER A 13 -0.09 13.23 -4.73
CA SER A 13 -0.33 12.36 -3.57
C SER A 13 -1.34 12.94 -2.58
N GLY A 14 -1.61 14.25 -2.66
CA GLY A 14 -2.48 14.97 -1.73
C GLY A 14 -1.94 15.09 -0.30
N LEU A 15 -0.73 14.55 -0.02
CA LEU A 15 -0.12 14.56 1.30
C LEU A 15 0.39 15.96 1.66
N THR A 16 0.09 16.39 2.87
CA THR A 16 0.56 17.62 3.48
C THR A 16 1.98 17.48 4.02
N ASP A 17 2.68 18.61 4.20
CA ASP A 17 4.02 18.62 4.78
C ASP A 17 4.09 17.98 6.18
N ASP A 18 3.01 18.11 6.94
CA ASP A 18 2.87 17.50 8.27
C ASP A 18 2.77 15.97 8.17
N GLU A 19 1.93 15.44 7.27
CA GLU A 19 1.81 13.99 7.03
C GLU A 19 3.14 13.38 6.55
N ILE A 20 3.90 14.08 5.70
CA ILE A 20 5.22 13.59 5.27
C ILE A 20 6.21 13.63 6.44
N GLY A 21 6.17 14.69 7.27
CA GLY A 21 6.99 14.81 8.47
C GLY A 21 6.67 13.76 9.54
N ASN A 22 5.40 13.31 9.59
CA ASN A 22 4.85 12.41 10.60
C ASN A 22 4.47 11.04 10.01
N ALA A 23 5.15 10.60 8.94
CA ALA A 23 4.83 9.36 8.22
C ALA A 23 4.73 8.11 9.12
N ASP A 24 5.49 8.07 10.23
CA ASP A 24 5.38 7.01 11.23
C ASP A 24 4.01 6.97 11.93
N SER A 25 3.49 8.14 12.31
CA SER A 25 2.17 8.28 12.92
C SER A 25 1.06 7.93 11.92
N GLU A 26 1.25 8.28 10.64
CA GLU A 26 0.29 7.90 9.59
C GLU A 26 0.24 6.40 9.34
N MET A 27 1.39 5.70 9.38
CA MET A 27 1.41 4.23 9.33
C MET A 27 0.71 3.59 10.53
N GLU A 28 0.91 4.13 11.73
CA GLU A 28 0.19 3.68 12.93
C GLU A 28 -1.31 3.90 12.79
N TYR A 29 -1.71 5.10 12.36
CA TYR A 29 -3.11 5.46 12.12
C TYR A 29 -3.77 4.52 11.12
N PHE A 30 -3.07 4.15 10.04
CA PHE A 30 -3.56 3.16 9.08
C PHE A 30 -3.92 1.83 9.78
N PHE A 31 -3.02 1.27 10.59
CA PHE A 31 -3.25 -0.04 11.22
C PHE A 31 -4.23 -0.01 12.40
N VAL A 32 -4.54 1.17 12.95
CA VAL A 32 -5.64 1.34 13.90
C VAL A 32 -6.99 1.20 13.19
N ASN A 33 -7.12 1.76 11.99
CA ASN A 33 -8.37 1.74 11.22
C ASN A 33 -8.52 0.49 10.34
N PHE A 34 -7.40 -0.11 9.93
CA PHE A 34 -7.35 -1.31 9.11
C PHE A 34 -6.40 -2.33 9.75
N PRO A 35 -6.90 -3.16 10.69
CA PRO A 35 -6.13 -4.26 11.25
C PRO A 35 -5.50 -5.10 10.14
N LEU A 36 -4.27 -5.59 10.36
CA LEU A 36 -3.47 -6.22 9.30
C LEU A 36 -4.21 -7.31 8.50
N HIS A 37 -5.05 -8.10 9.18
CA HIS A 37 -5.84 -9.15 8.51
C HIS A 37 -6.89 -8.56 7.55
N GLU A 38 -7.61 -7.53 7.96
CA GLU A 38 -8.59 -6.82 7.12
C GLU A 38 -7.91 -6.11 5.97
N ALA A 39 -6.79 -5.43 6.22
CA ALA A 39 -6.01 -4.76 5.18
C ALA A 39 -5.53 -5.76 4.09
N ARG A 40 -5.08 -6.95 4.48
CA ARG A 40 -4.72 -8.03 3.54
C ARG A 40 -5.93 -8.53 2.75
N THR A 41 -7.06 -8.75 3.42
CA THR A 41 -8.30 -9.17 2.76
C THR A 41 -8.75 -8.13 1.73
N ASN A 42 -8.77 -6.85 2.10
CA ASN A 42 -9.17 -5.77 1.21
C ASN A 42 -8.25 -5.68 -0.02
N LEU A 43 -6.93 -5.82 0.16
CA LEU A 43 -5.99 -5.84 -0.96
C LEU A 43 -6.23 -7.02 -1.92
N TRP A 44 -6.59 -8.19 -1.40
CA TRP A 44 -6.97 -9.33 -2.22
C TRP A 44 -8.29 -9.11 -2.97
N GLU A 45 -9.29 -8.50 -2.32
CA GLU A 45 -10.54 -8.12 -2.98
C GLU A 45 -10.32 -7.12 -4.10
N LEU A 46 -9.39 -6.15 -3.94
CA LEU A 46 -9.01 -5.22 -4.99
C LEU A 46 -8.40 -5.94 -6.20
N TYR A 47 -7.49 -6.88 -5.99
CA TYR A 47 -6.93 -7.68 -7.08
C TYR A 47 -8.02 -8.48 -7.80
N LYS A 48 -8.91 -9.15 -7.08
CA LYS A 48 -10.03 -9.87 -7.70
C LYS A 48 -10.98 -8.95 -8.48
N GLY A 49 -11.25 -7.77 -7.95
CA GLY A 49 -12.04 -6.74 -8.63
C GLY A 49 -11.40 -6.30 -9.93
N TRP A 50 -10.09 -6.04 -9.90
CA TRP A 50 -9.30 -5.72 -11.09
C TRP A 50 -9.36 -6.86 -12.12
N VAL A 51 -9.10 -8.11 -11.71
CA VAL A 51 -9.19 -9.29 -12.60
C VAL A 51 -10.58 -9.42 -13.22
N HIS A 52 -11.65 -9.15 -12.47
CA HIS A 52 -13.01 -9.23 -12.97
C HIS A 52 -13.32 -8.15 -14.02
N LEU A 53 -12.78 -6.94 -13.84
CA LEU A 53 -12.96 -5.84 -14.79
C LEU A 53 -12.13 -6.04 -16.07
N GLU A 54 -10.90 -6.52 -15.95
CA GLU A 54 -10.02 -6.80 -17.09
C GLU A 54 -10.32 -8.14 -17.78
N ALA A 55 -11.27 -8.94 -17.26
CA ALA A 55 -11.61 -10.27 -17.76
C ALA A 55 -12.04 -10.32 -19.24
N GLU A 56 -12.22 -9.17 -19.90
CA GLU A 56 -12.45 -9.11 -21.35
C GLU A 56 -11.19 -9.45 -22.17
N SER A 57 -9.97 -9.30 -21.63
CA SER A 57 -8.72 -10.00 -22.06
C SER A 57 -7.49 -9.28 -21.49
N PRO A 58 -7.00 -9.64 -20.29
CA PRO A 58 -5.69 -9.19 -19.84
C PRO A 58 -4.63 -9.84 -20.74
N GLU A 59 -3.81 -9.06 -21.44
CA GLU A 59 -2.77 -9.63 -22.28
C GLU A 59 -1.69 -10.26 -21.39
N GLY A 60 -1.53 -11.58 -21.47
CA GLY A 60 -0.49 -12.42 -20.85
C GLY A 60 0.33 -11.85 -19.68
N GLU A 61 1.28 -10.96 -19.98
CA GLU A 61 2.21 -10.36 -19.02
C GLU A 61 1.50 -9.50 -17.96
N GLU A 62 0.44 -8.77 -18.31
CA GLU A 62 -0.27 -7.86 -17.39
C GLU A 62 -0.87 -8.60 -16.18
N MET A 63 -1.43 -9.80 -16.40
CA MET A 63 -1.95 -10.64 -15.31
C MET A 63 -0.83 -11.06 -14.35
N THR A 64 0.32 -11.44 -14.90
CA THR A 64 1.48 -11.89 -14.11
C THR A 64 2.04 -10.72 -13.31
N ASP A 65 2.17 -9.55 -13.93
CA ASP A 65 2.67 -8.33 -13.32
C ASP A 65 1.75 -7.84 -12.20
N MET A 66 0.43 -7.87 -12.40
CA MET A 66 -0.53 -7.45 -11.39
C MET A 66 -0.63 -8.42 -10.21
N LEU A 67 -0.56 -9.73 -10.46
CA LEU A 67 -0.45 -10.71 -9.38
C LEU A 67 0.86 -10.52 -8.59
N PHE A 68 1.98 -10.28 -9.30
CA PHE A 68 3.26 -10.01 -8.66
C PHE A 68 3.20 -8.74 -7.81
N PHE A 69 2.66 -7.65 -8.35
CA PHE A 69 2.44 -6.39 -7.65
C PHE A 69 1.60 -6.59 -6.39
N CYS A 70 0.47 -7.30 -6.48
CA CYS A 70 -0.38 -7.59 -5.32
C CYS A 70 0.39 -8.33 -4.22
N ASN A 71 1.20 -9.32 -4.58
CA ASN A 71 2.02 -10.07 -3.61
C ASN A 71 3.12 -9.20 -2.97
N GLN A 72 3.76 -8.32 -3.75
CA GLN A 72 4.72 -7.34 -3.21
C GLN A 72 4.04 -6.35 -2.25
N MET A 73 2.83 -5.88 -2.58
CA MET A 73 2.06 -5.00 -1.71
C MET A 73 1.65 -5.68 -0.39
N ILE A 74 1.27 -6.96 -0.42
CA ILE A 74 1.05 -7.74 0.81
C ILE A 74 2.33 -7.79 1.66
N SER A 75 3.48 -8.03 1.01
CA SER A 75 4.77 -8.09 1.71
C SER A 75 5.14 -6.74 2.32
N PHE A 76 4.98 -5.65 1.57
CA PHE A 76 5.16 -4.27 2.06
C PHE A 76 4.27 -3.99 3.27
N LEU A 77 2.96 -4.29 3.17
CA LEU A 77 2.01 -4.12 4.27
C LEU A 77 2.46 -4.87 5.54
N ASN A 78 3.00 -6.08 5.39
CA ASN A 78 3.52 -6.87 6.50
C ASN A 78 4.75 -6.24 7.13
N PHE A 79 5.69 -5.75 6.32
CA PHE A 79 6.89 -5.09 6.82
C PHE A 79 6.54 -3.77 7.51
N SER A 80 5.64 -2.97 6.95
CA SER A 80 5.15 -1.73 7.57
C SER A 80 4.50 -2.00 8.93
N PHE A 81 3.71 -3.07 9.05
CA PHE A 81 3.13 -3.48 10.34
C PHE A 81 4.21 -3.89 11.35
N ILE A 82 5.18 -4.70 10.94
CA ILE A 82 6.30 -5.12 11.80
C ILE A 82 7.08 -3.91 12.31
N VAL A 83 7.45 -2.99 11.42
CA VAL A 83 8.18 -1.77 11.76
C VAL A 83 7.38 -0.92 12.74
N THR A 84 6.08 -0.72 12.48
CA THR A 84 5.17 0.03 13.36
C THR A 84 5.14 -0.58 14.77
N LYS A 85 4.96 -1.90 14.87
CA LYS A 85 4.93 -2.60 16.17
C LYS A 85 6.28 -2.58 16.89
N GLN A 86 7.38 -2.66 16.16
CA GLN A 86 8.72 -2.55 16.75
C GLN A 86 8.98 -1.16 17.33
N LYS A 87 8.45 -0.09 16.73
CA LYS A 87 8.57 1.28 17.25
C LYS A 87 7.74 1.49 18.51
N GLN A 88 6.52 0.95 18.57
CA GLN A 88 5.66 1.03 19.77
C GLN A 88 6.22 0.31 21.00
N ASN A 89 7.04 -0.72 20.78
CA ASN A 89 7.63 -1.55 21.84
C ASN A 89 9.04 -1.09 22.28
N ARG A 90 9.53 0.04 21.77
CA ARG A 90 10.80 0.68 22.19
C ARG A 90 10.53 1.83 23.15
#